data_AF-A0A959NAR0-F1
#
_entry.id   AF-A0A959NAR0-F1
#
_cell.length_a   1.000
_cell.length_b   1.000
_cell.length_c   1.000
_cell.angle_alpha   90.00
_cell.angle_beta   90.00
_cell.angle_gamma   90.00
#
_symmetry.space_group_name_H-M   'P 1'
#
loop_
_entity.id
_entity.type
_entity.pdbx_description
1 polymer ?
#
loop_
_entity_poly.entity_id
_entity_poly.type
_entity_poly.pdbx_seq_one_letter_code
_entity_poly.pdbx_strand_id
1 'polypeptide(L)'
;MKQIVILVFLFFGTKSFSQQLSIQTLGFEKMKLNNCTEVKDQYLSATCWSFAGNSFLESELLKNGKGNFNLSEMFIARHSMKRKIERHLALKGKNFFTPGGQFHDEIWVMKHFGMMPESAYSGKLSATTHHNHGALDTAISHFVKKMLAKGVTQLNATQNKFVDSVLDANLGTIPKTFQYEGKIYTPQSFLQEVLSINPDDYVEITSYTHHPFYKKFVLEDKYNWTGDAYWNVPLAD
;
A
#
# COMPACT_ATOMS: atom_id res chain seq x y z
N MET A 1 66.87 34.63 -0.83
CA MET A 1 65.84 34.34 0.19
C MET A 1 64.47 34.42 -0.45
N LYS A 2 63.77 33.30 -0.62
CA LYS A 2 62.39 33.29 -1.16
C LYS A 2 61.42 33.40 0.03
N GLN A 3 60.59 34.43 0.06
CA GLN A 3 59.54 34.58 1.06
C GLN A 3 58.36 33.68 0.69
N ILE A 4 57.99 32.76 1.58
CA ILE A 4 56.78 31.94 1.45
C ILE A 4 55.68 32.67 2.20
N VAL A 5 54.64 33.10 1.48
CA VAL A 5 53.42 33.66 2.06
C VAL A 5 52.44 32.51 2.29
N ILE A 6 52.14 32.22 3.56
CA ILE A 6 51.11 31.24 3.94
C ILE A 6 49.79 32.00 4.08
N LEU A 7 48.85 31.75 3.16
CA LEU A 7 47.46 32.21 3.29
C LEU A 7 46.71 31.27 4.23
N VAL A 8 46.35 31.77 5.41
CA VAL A 8 45.44 31.07 6.34
C VAL A 8 44.00 31.36 5.92
N PHE A 9 43.33 30.37 5.34
CA PHE A 9 41.89 30.43 5.08
C PHE A 9 41.11 30.18 6.38
N LEU A 10 40.51 31.23 6.94
CA LEU A 10 39.53 31.14 8.01
C LEU A 10 38.19 30.65 7.42
N PHE A 11 37.86 29.38 7.64
CA PHE A 11 36.54 28.84 7.36
C PHE A 11 35.53 29.38 8.38
N PHE A 12 34.76 30.41 8.00
CA PHE A 12 33.54 30.78 8.71
C PHE A 12 32.46 29.76 8.40
N GLY A 13 32.21 28.82 9.32
CA GLY A 13 31.07 27.92 9.25
C GLY A 13 29.78 28.70 9.46
N THR A 14 29.04 28.99 8.39
CA THR A 14 27.68 29.52 8.48
C THR A 14 26.78 28.41 9.03
N LYS A 15 26.37 28.54 10.30
CA LYS A 15 25.25 27.73 10.80
C LYS A 15 23.97 28.31 10.21
N SER A 16 23.52 27.74 9.10
CA SER A 16 22.17 27.98 8.58
C SER A 16 21.17 27.46 9.60
N PHE A 17 20.53 28.36 10.34
CA PHE A 17 19.33 28.02 11.10
C PHE A 17 18.19 27.78 10.11
N SER A 18 17.81 26.52 9.91
CA SER A 18 16.53 26.20 9.30
C SER A 18 15.42 26.81 10.17
N GLN A 19 14.47 27.52 9.57
CA GLN A 19 13.31 28.04 10.30
C GLN A 19 12.51 26.84 10.82
N GLN A 20 12.52 26.65 12.13
CA GLN A 20 11.70 25.64 12.78
C GLN A 20 10.27 26.19 12.89
N LEU A 21 9.51 26.05 11.81
CA LEU A 21 8.09 26.41 11.76
C LEU A 21 7.36 25.64 12.85
N SER A 22 6.71 26.35 13.77
CA SER A 22 5.80 25.74 14.73
C SER A 22 4.36 25.87 14.23
N ILE A 23 3.49 24.94 14.63
CA ILE A 23 2.03 24.98 14.38
C ILE A 23 1.47 26.37 14.73
N GLN A 24 1.97 26.96 15.82
CA GLN A 24 1.56 28.25 16.34
C GLN A 24 2.05 29.43 15.48
N THR A 25 3.26 29.33 14.92
CA THR A 25 3.82 30.32 13.98
C THR A 25 3.06 30.33 12.66
N LEU A 26 2.46 29.20 12.28
CA LEU A 26 1.61 29.05 11.11
C LEU A 26 0.14 29.44 11.35
N GLY A 27 -0.21 29.87 12.57
CA GLY A 27 -1.59 30.23 12.93
C GLY A 27 -2.54 29.05 13.05
N PHE A 28 -2.02 27.81 13.10
CA PHE A 28 -2.84 26.62 13.30
C PHE A 28 -3.09 26.39 14.80
N GLU A 29 -4.26 25.85 15.12
CA GLU A 29 -4.56 25.34 16.44
C GLU A 29 -4.02 23.92 16.61
N LYS A 30 -3.74 23.52 17.86
CA LYS A 30 -3.31 22.16 18.17
C LYS A 30 -4.48 21.21 17.90
N MET A 31 -4.39 20.44 16.82
CA MET A 31 -5.40 19.44 16.47
C MET A 31 -5.51 18.35 17.53
N LYS A 32 -6.73 17.81 17.73
CA LYS A 32 -6.90 16.53 18.43
C LYS A 32 -6.24 15.43 17.58
N LEU A 33 -5.14 14.89 18.08
CA LEU A 33 -4.39 13.82 17.42
C LEU A 33 -4.75 12.49 18.09
N ASN A 34 -5.32 11.57 17.33
CA ASN A 34 -5.43 10.17 17.74
C ASN A 34 -4.07 9.49 17.54
N ASN A 35 -3.78 8.46 18.33
CA ASN A 35 -2.53 7.71 18.20
C ASN A 35 -2.43 7.08 16.80
N CYS A 36 -1.26 7.21 16.19
CA CYS A 36 -0.91 6.61 14.90
C CYS A 36 0.53 6.10 14.97
N THR A 37 0.89 5.25 14.01
CA THR A 37 2.25 4.74 13.83
C THR A 37 3.15 5.76 13.14
N GLU A 38 4.41 5.38 12.95
CA GLU A 38 5.39 6.21 12.24
C GLU A 38 5.01 6.41 10.76
N VAL A 39 5.43 7.54 10.20
CA VAL A 39 5.22 7.83 8.77
C VAL A 39 6.05 6.87 7.93
N LYS A 40 5.40 6.19 6.98
CA LYS A 40 6.06 5.31 6.01
C LYS A 40 6.23 5.98 4.64
N ASP A 41 7.13 5.44 3.83
CA ASP A 41 7.47 5.97 2.50
C ASP A 41 7.28 4.92 1.40
N GLN A 42 6.26 5.12 0.57
CA GLN A 42 5.96 4.29 -0.60
C GLN A 42 6.95 4.49 -1.76
N TYR A 43 7.74 5.56 -1.73
CA TYR A 43 8.68 5.98 -2.76
C TYR A 43 8.12 5.90 -4.20
N LEU A 44 8.89 5.39 -5.16
CA LEU A 44 8.53 5.26 -6.57
C LEU A 44 7.64 4.04 -6.83
N SER A 45 6.51 3.96 -6.11
CA SER A 45 5.46 2.98 -6.31
C SER A 45 4.07 3.61 -6.23
N ALA A 46 3.11 3.09 -6.98
CA ALA A 46 1.72 3.57 -6.96
C ALA A 46 0.85 2.82 -5.94
N THR A 47 1.33 2.73 -4.69
CA THR A 47 0.75 1.86 -3.64
C THR A 47 0.19 2.63 -2.43
N CYS A 48 -0.07 3.93 -2.57
CA CYS A 48 -0.60 4.78 -1.49
C CYS A 48 -1.83 4.19 -0.78
N TRP A 49 -2.71 3.52 -1.52
CA TRP A 49 -3.91 2.87 -1.01
C TRP A 49 -3.59 1.75 -0.01
N SER A 50 -2.52 0.99 -0.23
CA SER A 50 -2.03 -0.06 0.68
C SER A 50 -1.31 0.55 1.89
N PHE A 51 -0.44 1.55 1.66
CA PHE A 51 0.23 2.28 2.75
C PHE A 51 -0.77 2.98 3.69
N ALA A 52 -1.78 3.63 3.13
CA ALA A 52 -2.84 4.29 3.90
C ALA A 52 -3.77 3.26 4.58
N GLY A 53 -4.08 2.15 3.91
CA GLY A 53 -4.88 1.05 4.46
C GLY A 53 -4.21 0.43 5.68
N ASN A 54 -2.94 0.04 5.55
CA ASN A 54 -2.14 -0.43 6.68
C ASN A 54 -2.02 0.61 7.80
N SER A 55 -1.74 1.87 7.48
CA SER A 55 -1.64 2.94 8.50
C SER A 55 -2.95 3.10 9.29
N PHE A 56 -4.09 2.96 8.62
CA PHE A 56 -5.40 2.96 9.25
C PHE A 56 -5.60 1.73 10.16
N LEU A 57 -5.30 0.52 9.66
CA LEU A 57 -5.41 -0.71 10.45
C LEU A 57 -4.46 -0.71 11.66
N GLU A 58 -3.24 -0.21 11.50
CA GLU A 58 -2.28 -0.03 12.60
C GLU A 58 -2.82 0.95 13.66
N SER A 59 -3.49 2.01 13.24
CA SER A 59 -4.15 2.94 14.16
C SER A 59 -5.35 2.29 14.87
N GLU A 60 -6.11 1.42 14.20
CA GLU A 60 -7.17 0.62 14.82
C GLU A 60 -6.61 -0.40 15.84
N LEU A 61 -5.46 -0.99 15.56
CA LEU A 61 -4.75 -1.86 16.52
C LEU A 61 -4.30 -1.08 17.76
N LEU A 62 -3.77 0.13 17.56
CA LEU A 62 -3.44 1.04 18.66
C LEU A 62 -4.69 1.42 19.48
N LYS A 63 -5.81 1.76 18.81
CA LYS A 63 -7.10 2.08 19.44
C LYS A 63 -7.59 0.91 20.32
N ASN A 64 -7.40 -0.32 19.85
CA ASN A 64 -7.84 -1.53 20.53
C ASN A 64 -6.80 -2.11 21.51
N GLY A 65 -5.74 -1.36 21.83
CA GLY A 65 -4.74 -1.76 22.82
C GLY A 65 -3.86 -2.94 22.41
N LYS A 66 -3.81 -3.27 21.11
CA LYS A 66 -3.00 -4.38 20.58
C LYS A 66 -1.51 -4.06 20.52
N GLY A 67 -1.15 -2.78 20.52
CA GLY A 67 0.24 -2.32 20.47
C GLY A 67 0.63 -1.75 19.10
N ASN A 68 1.93 -1.52 18.93
CA ASN A 68 2.50 -0.93 17.72
C ASN A 68 2.80 -2.02 16.69
N PHE A 69 2.23 -1.91 15.49
CA PHE A 69 2.45 -2.84 14.38
C PHE A 69 3.04 -2.12 13.18
N ASN A 70 3.82 -2.87 12.40
CA ASN A 70 4.25 -2.47 11.07
C ASN A 70 3.83 -3.58 10.11
N LEU A 71 2.74 -3.36 9.38
CA LEU A 71 2.10 -4.33 8.49
C LEU A 71 2.71 -4.24 7.09
N SER A 72 2.80 -5.37 6.38
CA SER A 72 3.41 -5.42 5.04
C SER A 72 2.48 -4.82 3.99
N GLU A 73 2.80 -3.64 3.45
CA GLU A 73 2.03 -3.04 2.36
C GLU A 73 2.19 -3.85 1.07
N MET A 74 3.35 -4.47 0.89
CA MET A 74 3.68 -5.23 -0.32
C MET A 74 2.96 -6.56 -0.37
N PHE A 75 2.60 -7.14 0.78
CA PHE A 75 1.72 -8.31 0.82
C PHE A 75 0.37 -8.00 0.17
N ILE A 76 -0.23 -6.88 0.56
CA ILE A 76 -1.49 -6.39 -0.01
C ILE A 76 -1.33 -6.05 -1.49
N ALA A 77 -0.37 -5.20 -1.83
CA ALA A 77 -0.17 -4.73 -3.20
C ALA A 77 0.08 -5.89 -4.17
N ARG A 78 0.84 -6.90 -3.76
CA ARG A 78 1.14 -8.09 -4.56
C ARG A 78 -0.10 -8.95 -4.82
N HIS A 79 -0.87 -9.27 -3.79
CA HIS A 79 -2.09 -10.06 -3.95
C HIS A 79 -3.14 -9.32 -4.79
N SER A 80 -3.30 -8.02 -4.58
CA SER A 80 -4.20 -7.18 -5.37
C SER A 80 -3.77 -7.08 -6.83
N MET A 81 -2.46 -7.01 -7.13
CA MET A 81 -1.97 -7.02 -8.52
C MET A 81 -2.39 -8.30 -9.26
N LYS A 82 -2.28 -9.47 -8.61
CA LYS A 82 -2.73 -10.75 -9.19
C LYS A 82 -4.23 -10.74 -9.47
N ARG A 83 -5.05 -10.35 -8.49
CA ARG A 83 -6.52 -10.23 -8.64
C ARG A 83 -6.88 -9.26 -9.77
N LYS A 84 -6.14 -8.15 -9.89
CA LYS A 84 -6.35 -7.14 -10.93
C LYS A 84 -6.07 -7.67 -12.33
N ILE A 85 -4.98 -8.43 -12.51
CA ILE A 85 -4.66 -9.08 -13.77
C ILE A 85 -5.81 -10.02 -14.16
N GLU A 86 -6.25 -10.89 -13.25
CA GLU A 86 -7.34 -11.84 -13.49
C GLU A 86 -8.63 -11.13 -13.90
N ARG A 87 -9.03 -10.10 -13.13
CA ARG A 87 -10.24 -9.34 -13.42
C ARG A 87 -10.17 -8.58 -14.73
N HIS A 88 -9.03 -7.95 -15.04
CA HIS A 88 -8.87 -7.19 -16.27
C HIS A 88 -8.95 -8.08 -17.52
N LEU A 89 -8.36 -9.28 -17.46
CA LEU A 89 -8.49 -10.26 -18.53
C LEU A 89 -9.91 -10.81 -18.65
N ALA A 90 -10.57 -11.13 -17.54
CA ALA A 90 -11.95 -11.61 -17.53
C ALA A 90 -12.91 -10.58 -18.15
N LEU A 91 -12.68 -9.29 -17.88
CA LEU A 91 -13.44 -8.18 -18.45
C LEU A 91 -12.96 -7.77 -19.86
N LYS A 92 -12.06 -8.54 -20.48
CA LYS A 92 -11.52 -8.28 -21.84
C LYS A 92 -10.93 -6.87 -21.97
N GLY A 93 -10.29 -6.39 -20.92
CA GLY A 93 -9.64 -5.08 -20.88
C GLY A 93 -10.59 -3.89 -20.72
N LYS A 94 -11.87 -4.11 -20.39
CA LYS A 94 -12.89 -3.05 -20.32
C LYS A 94 -12.89 -2.24 -19.02
N ASN A 95 -12.19 -2.70 -17.97
CA ASN A 95 -11.92 -1.90 -16.78
C ASN A 95 -10.53 -1.27 -16.85
N PHE A 96 -10.24 -0.34 -15.95
CA PHE A 96 -8.94 0.31 -15.87
C PHE A 96 -7.88 -0.60 -15.25
N PHE A 97 -6.64 -0.54 -15.77
CA PHE A 97 -5.53 -1.35 -15.28
C PHE A 97 -4.30 -0.48 -14.98
N THR A 98 -4.06 -0.25 -13.69
CA THR A 98 -2.88 0.43 -13.14
C THR A 98 -2.52 -0.21 -11.79
N PRO A 99 -1.32 0.04 -11.25
CA PRO A 99 -0.91 -0.51 -9.94
C PRO A 99 -1.62 0.13 -8.74
N GLY A 100 -2.35 1.23 -8.94
CA GLY A 100 -3.19 1.86 -7.91
C GLY A 100 -4.32 0.93 -7.45
N GLY A 101 -5.02 1.30 -6.39
CA GLY A 101 -6.06 0.48 -5.76
C GLY A 101 -6.90 1.31 -4.82
N GLN A 102 -7.74 0.63 -4.04
CA GLN A 102 -8.71 1.23 -3.11
C GLN A 102 -8.75 0.42 -1.81
N PHE A 103 -9.39 0.92 -0.75
CA PHE A 103 -9.38 0.23 0.55
C PHE A 103 -10.12 -1.11 0.55
N HIS A 104 -11.11 -1.31 -0.32
CA HIS A 104 -11.69 -2.65 -0.49
C HIS A 104 -10.70 -3.69 -1.04
N ASP A 105 -9.59 -3.28 -1.67
CA ASP A 105 -8.52 -4.21 -2.06
C ASP A 105 -7.81 -4.77 -0.82
N GLU A 106 -7.53 -3.92 0.17
CA GLU A 106 -7.00 -4.28 1.49
C GLU A 106 -7.89 -5.34 2.16
N ILE A 107 -9.19 -5.02 2.32
CA ILE A 107 -10.17 -5.87 2.98
C ILE A 107 -10.32 -7.21 2.24
N TRP A 108 -10.29 -7.20 0.90
CA TRP A 108 -10.36 -8.43 0.13
C TRP A 108 -9.11 -9.29 0.35
N VAL A 109 -7.91 -8.70 0.36
CA VAL A 109 -6.68 -9.46 0.63
C VAL A 109 -6.68 -10.03 2.05
N MET A 110 -7.09 -9.25 3.06
CA MET A 110 -7.25 -9.75 4.43
C MET A 110 -8.13 -11.01 4.49
N LYS A 111 -9.28 -10.98 3.84
CA LYS A 111 -10.24 -12.11 3.83
C LYS A 111 -9.69 -13.36 3.12
N HIS A 112 -8.95 -13.19 2.03
CA HIS A 112 -8.54 -14.31 1.18
C HIS A 112 -7.13 -14.82 1.50
N PHE A 113 -6.26 -13.94 1.98
CA PHE A 113 -4.83 -14.18 2.15
C PHE A 113 -4.30 -13.81 3.54
N GLY A 114 -5.09 -13.21 4.42
CA GLY A 114 -4.65 -12.88 5.78
C GLY A 114 -3.82 -11.60 5.81
N MET A 115 -2.92 -11.49 6.80
CA MET A 115 -2.02 -10.35 6.97
C MET A 115 -0.63 -10.83 7.41
N MET A 116 0.39 -10.00 7.21
CA MET A 116 1.72 -10.28 7.73
C MET A 116 2.45 -8.98 8.09
N PRO A 117 3.41 -9.04 9.04
CA PRO A 117 4.21 -7.87 9.39
C PRO A 117 5.25 -7.58 8.30
N GLU A 118 5.66 -6.31 8.19
CA GLU A 118 6.74 -5.82 7.32
C GLU A 118 8.04 -6.63 7.53
N SER A 119 8.32 -7.05 8.77
CA SER A 119 9.48 -7.88 9.10
C SER A 119 9.47 -9.28 8.47
N ALA A 120 8.29 -9.79 8.11
CA ALA A 120 8.16 -11.08 7.42
C ALA A 120 8.24 -10.91 5.89
N TYR A 121 7.71 -9.80 5.36
CA TYR A 121 7.73 -9.52 3.94
C TYR A 121 7.72 -8.02 3.68
N SER A 122 8.88 -7.42 3.46
CA SER A 122 8.96 -5.99 3.15
C SER A 122 8.64 -5.67 1.69
N GLY A 123 8.65 -6.68 0.83
CA GLY A 123 8.65 -6.51 -0.62
C GLY A 123 9.89 -5.78 -1.17
N LYS A 124 10.93 -5.57 -0.36
CA LYS A 124 12.21 -5.00 -0.80
C LYS A 124 13.22 -6.13 -0.99
N LEU A 125 13.97 -6.08 -2.09
CA LEU A 125 15.04 -7.06 -2.36
C LEU A 125 16.25 -6.91 -1.41
N SER A 126 16.38 -5.75 -0.77
CA SER A 126 17.38 -5.44 0.25
C SER A 126 16.82 -4.39 1.22
N ALA A 127 17.25 -4.43 2.48
CA ALA A 127 16.83 -3.48 3.52
C ALA A 127 17.19 -2.02 3.20
N THR A 128 18.20 -1.79 2.35
CA THR A 128 18.65 -0.43 1.97
C THR A 128 17.93 0.13 0.74
N THR A 129 17.04 -0.64 0.11
CA THR A 129 16.42 -0.28 -1.17
C THR A 129 15.03 0.32 -0.93
N HIS A 130 14.78 1.50 -1.51
CA HIS A 130 13.43 2.06 -1.56
C HIS A 130 12.58 1.35 -2.63
N HIS A 131 11.25 1.38 -2.48
CA HIS A 131 10.34 0.82 -3.48
C HIS A 131 10.45 1.55 -4.82
N ASN A 132 10.85 0.84 -5.86
CA ASN A 132 10.81 1.35 -7.22
C ASN A 132 10.18 0.30 -8.13
N HIS A 133 8.90 0.53 -8.48
CA HIS A 133 8.11 -0.46 -9.22
C HIS A 133 8.12 -0.24 -10.73
N GLY A 134 8.93 0.70 -11.26
CA GLY A 134 8.92 1.02 -12.69
C GLY A 134 9.16 -0.20 -13.61
N ALA A 135 10.11 -1.07 -13.24
CA ALA A 135 10.39 -2.31 -13.97
C ALA A 135 9.25 -3.34 -13.82
N LEU A 136 8.74 -3.52 -12.60
CA LEU A 136 7.60 -4.39 -12.30
C LEU A 136 6.36 -3.99 -13.09
N ASP A 137 5.96 -2.73 -13.00
CA ASP A 137 4.76 -2.18 -13.62
C ASP A 137 4.84 -2.28 -15.15
N THR A 138 6.02 -2.01 -15.72
CA THR A 138 6.29 -2.17 -17.16
C THR A 138 6.14 -3.62 -17.60
N ALA A 139 6.76 -4.56 -16.88
CA ALA A 139 6.74 -5.97 -17.21
C ALA A 139 5.31 -6.55 -17.16
N ILE A 140 4.59 -6.26 -16.08
CA ILE A 140 3.19 -6.71 -15.91
C ILE A 140 2.28 -6.08 -16.96
N SER A 141 2.39 -4.77 -17.22
CA SER A 141 1.56 -4.09 -18.21
C SER A 141 1.76 -4.66 -19.63
N HIS A 142 3.01 -4.93 -20.02
CA HIS A 142 3.31 -5.58 -21.31
C HIS A 142 2.75 -6.99 -21.39
N PHE A 143 2.88 -7.78 -20.32
CA PHE A 143 2.34 -9.13 -20.27
C PHE A 143 0.81 -9.13 -20.44
N VAL A 144 0.11 -8.31 -19.64
CA VAL A 144 -1.35 -8.19 -19.68
C VAL A 144 -1.84 -7.74 -21.05
N LYS A 145 -1.21 -6.70 -21.64
CA LYS A 145 -1.53 -6.22 -23.00
C LYS A 145 -1.38 -7.35 -24.04
N LYS A 146 -0.33 -8.15 -23.93
CA LYS A 146 -0.11 -9.31 -24.83
C LYS A 146 -1.15 -10.40 -24.64
N MET A 147 -1.60 -10.66 -23.41
CA MET A 147 -2.65 -11.64 -23.12
C MET A 147 -3.99 -11.19 -23.70
N LEU A 148 -4.34 -9.91 -23.55
CA LEU A 148 -5.55 -9.33 -24.17
C LEU A 148 -5.52 -9.42 -25.69
N ALA A 149 -4.39 -9.09 -26.33
CA ALA A 149 -4.24 -9.20 -27.79
C ALA A 149 -4.41 -10.64 -28.30
N LYS A 150 -4.16 -11.64 -27.44
CA LYS A 150 -4.39 -13.07 -27.73
C LYS A 150 -5.80 -13.54 -27.36
N GLY A 151 -6.68 -12.67 -26.88
CA GLY A 151 -8.03 -13.02 -26.44
C GLY A 151 -8.06 -13.86 -25.15
N VAL A 152 -7.00 -13.83 -24.34
CA VAL A 152 -6.94 -14.57 -23.07
C VAL A 152 -7.85 -13.88 -22.05
N THR A 153 -8.83 -14.62 -21.54
CA THR A 153 -9.74 -14.16 -20.47
C THR A 153 -9.41 -14.73 -19.09
N GLN A 154 -8.57 -15.77 -19.03
CA GLN A 154 -8.11 -16.39 -17.80
C GLN A 154 -6.69 -16.92 -18.00
N LEU A 155 -5.80 -16.66 -17.04
CA LEU A 155 -4.43 -17.17 -17.09
C LEU A 155 -4.40 -18.67 -16.81
N ASN A 156 -3.61 -19.41 -17.60
CA ASN A 156 -3.27 -20.80 -17.30
C ASN A 156 -2.12 -20.90 -16.27
N ALA A 157 -1.80 -22.13 -15.85
CA ALA A 157 -0.77 -22.37 -14.83
C ALA A 157 0.61 -21.78 -15.20
N THR A 158 1.04 -21.90 -16.46
CA THR A 158 2.34 -21.37 -16.92
C THR A 158 2.36 -19.85 -16.90
N GLN A 159 1.25 -19.22 -17.30
CA GLN A 159 1.10 -17.76 -17.27
C GLN A 159 1.05 -17.22 -15.85
N ASN A 160 0.36 -17.90 -14.93
CA ASN A 160 0.38 -17.55 -13.52
C ASN A 160 1.78 -17.66 -12.92
N LYS A 161 2.52 -18.73 -13.23
CA LYS A 161 3.93 -18.87 -12.82
C LYS A 161 4.80 -17.74 -13.37
N PHE A 162 4.56 -17.30 -14.60
CA PHE A 162 5.27 -16.14 -15.17
C PHE A 162 4.99 -14.86 -14.35
N VAL A 163 3.72 -14.57 -14.05
CA VAL A 163 3.35 -13.41 -13.22
C VAL A 163 4.01 -13.48 -11.85
N ASP A 164 3.95 -14.65 -11.19
CA ASP A 164 4.60 -14.87 -9.89
C ASP A 164 6.11 -14.68 -9.98
N SER A 165 6.77 -15.12 -11.06
CA SER A 165 8.22 -14.94 -11.23
C SER A 165 8.62 -13.47 -11.40
N VAL A 166 7.80 -12.67 -12.09
CA VAL A 166 8.03 -11.23 -12.22
C VAL A 166 7.84 -10.53 -10.88
N LEU A 167 6.79 -10.91 -10.14
CA LEU A 167 6.56 -10.38 -8.79
C LEU A 167 7.69 -10.76 -7.83
N ASP A 168 8.15 -12.02 -7.84
CA ASP A 168 9.26 -12.49 -7.00
C ASP A 168 10.56 -11.77 -7.32
N ALA A 169 10.85 -11.54 -8.60
CA ALA A 169 12.07 -10.84 -9.02
C ALA A 169 12.11 -9.37 -8.58
N ASN A 170 10.96 -8.74 -8.32
CA ASN A 170 10.88 -7.32 -7.95
C ASN A 170 10.52 -7.09 -6.48
N LEU A 171 9.75 -7.99 -5.87
CA LEU A 171 9.21 -7.86 -4.52
C LEU A 171 9.65 -9.00 -3.59
N GLY A 172 10.51 -9.92 -4.04
CA GLY A 172 10.81 -11.14 -3.29
C GLY A 172 9.61 -12.08 -3.17
N THR A 173 9.87 -13.28 -2.64
CA THR A 173 8.84 -14.31 -2.48
C THR A 173 8.11 -14.15 -1.15
N ILE A 174 6.78 -14.23 -1.19
CA ILE A 174 5.96 -14.26 0.03
C ILE A 174 6.25 -15.53 0.82
N PRO A 175 6.67 -15.46 2.09
CA PRO A 175 6.84 -16.63 2.93
C PRO A 175 5.47 -17.25 3.26
N LYS A 176 5.36 -18.58 3.15
CA LYS A 176 4.13 -19.31 3.55
C LYS A 176 3.87 -19.24 5.05
N THR A 177 4.95 -19.17 5.82
CA THR A 177 4.96 -19.08 7.28
C THR A 177 6.08 -18.17 7.72
N PHE A 178 5.90 -17.46 8.83
CA PHE A 178 6.91 -16.57 9.39
C PHE A 178 6.90 -16.65 10.92
N GLN A 179 8.04 -16.31 11.53
CA GLN A 179 8.15 -16.21 12.98
C GLN A 179 7.76 -14.80 13.44
N TYR A 180 6.92 -14.72 14.47
CA TYR A 180 6.57 -13.48 15.15
C TYR A 180 6.48 -13.76 16.66
N GLU A 181 7.20 -12.97 17.46
CA GLU A 181 7.24 -13.11 18.94
C GLU A 181 7.45 -14.56 19.42
N GLY A 182 8.37 -15.28 18.79
CA GLY A 182 8.74 -16.65 19.18
C GLY A 182 7.77 -17.76 18.71
N LYS A 183 6.68 -17.43 18.02
CA LYS A 183 5.74 -18.41 17.43
C LYS A 183 5.76 -18.35 15.90
N ILE A 184 5.39 -19.44 15.25
CA ILE A 184 5.27 -19.53 13.79
C ILE A 184 3.81 -19.31 13.40
N TYR A 185 3.58 -18.40 12.45
CA TYR A 185 2.26 -18.10 11.92
C TYR A 185 2.21 -18.27 10.40
N THR A 186 1.04 -18.66 9.91
CA THR A 186 0.59 -18.33 8.56
C THR A 186 -0.02 -16.92 8.55
N PRO A 187 -0.15 -16.27 7.38
CA PRO A 187 -0.82 -14.97 7.30
C PRO A 187 -2.23 -14.93 7.90
N GLN A 188 -2.99 -16.02 7.73
CA GLN A 188 -4.35 -16.16 8.28
C GLN A 188 -4.35 -16.26 9.80
N SER A 189 -3.52 -17.15 10.36
CA SER A 189 -3.40 -17.27 11.82
C SER A 189 -2.88 -15.96 12.44
N PHE A 190 -2.01 -15.22 11.76
CA PHE A 190 -1.55 -13.92 12.24
C PHE A 190 -2.69 -12.89 12.30
N LEU A 191 -3.50 -12.79 11.24
CA LEU A 191 -4.69 -11.94 11.23
C LEU A 191 -5.67 -12.29 12.37
N GLN A 192 -5.92 -13.58 12.59
CA GLN A 192 -6.92 -14.05 13.56
C GLN A 192 -6.42 -13.96 15.02
N GLU A 193 -5.22 -14.47 15.28
CA GLU A 193 -4.72 -14.68 16.65
C GLU A 193 -3.95 -13.46 17.19
N VAL A 194 -3.20 -12.77 16.32
CA VAL A 194 -2.36 -11.63 16.74
C VAL A 194 -3.11 -10.32 16.56
N LEU A 195 -3.54 -10.03 15.33
CA LEU A 195 -4.23 -8.77 15.03
C LEU A 195 -5.65 -8.77 15.61
N SER A 196 -6.35 -9.91 15.51
CA SER A 196 -7.77 -10.05 15.86
C SER A 196 -8.65 -8.99 15.19
N ILE A 197 -8.34 -8.66 13.94
CA ILE A 197 -9.13 -7.72 13.14
C ILE A 197 -10.20 -8.53 12.40
N ASN A 198 -11.46 -8.09 12.51
CA ASN A 198 -12.54 -8.59 11.67
C ASN A 198 -12.68 -7.70 10.42
N PRO A 199 -12.40 -8.20 9.21
CA PRO A 199 -12.50 -7.39 7.99
C PRO A 199 -13.93 -6.90 7.68
N ASP A 200 -14.97 -7.51 8.28
CA ASP A 200 -16.36 -7.08 8.11
C ASP A 200 -16.77 -5.86 8.96
N ASP A 201 -15.90 -5.41 9.88
CA ASP A 201 -16.16 -4.24 10.71
C ASP A 201 -15.95 -2.92 9.95
N TYR A 202 -15.36 -2.97 8.75
CA TYR A 202 -15.01 -1.80 7.95
C TYR A 202 -15.95 -1.60 6.77
N VAL A 203 -16.28 -0.33 6.52
CA VAL A 203 -17.12 0.09 5.40
C VAL A 203 -16.48 1.26 4.67
N GLU A 204 -16.65 1.31 3.35
CA GLU A 204 -16.27 2.47 2.55
C GLU A 204 -17.50 3.38 2.36
N ILE A 205 -17.30 4.68 2.57
CA ILE A 205 -18.33 5.71 2.52
C ILE A 205 -17.95 6.75 1.46
N THR A 206 -18.94 7.30 0.78
CA THR A 206 -18.82 8.39 -0.17
C THR A 206 -20.01 9.35 -0.05
N SER A 207 -19.98 10.50 -0.73
CA SER A 207 -21.04 11.50 -0.68
C SER A 207 -21.25 12.13 -2.06
N TYR A 208 -22.23 11.63 -2.79
CA TYR A 208 -22.63 12.15 -4.10
C TYR A 208 -24.15 12.23 -4.27
N THR A 209 -24.61 13.16 -5.10
CA THR A 209 -26.04 13.45 -5.31
C THR A 209 -26.64 12.74 -6.53
N HIS A 210 -25.84 12.10 -7.39
CA HIS A 210 -26.34 11.37 -8.57
C HIS A 210 -26.89 9.98 -8.25
N HIS A 211 -26.72 9.50 -7.02
CA HIS A 211 -27.33 8.29 -6.48
C HIS A 211 -28.08 8.60 -5.18
N PRO A 212 -29.12 7.82 -4.81
CA PRO A 212 -29.80 7.99 -3.54
C PRO A 212 -28.86 7.87 -2.34
N PHE A 213 -29.06 8.70 -1.32
CA PHE A 213 -28.39 8.56 -0.03
C PHE A 213 -28.88 7.31 0.72
N TYR A 214 -28.05 6.83 1.64
CA TYR A 214 -28.24 5.64 2.48
C TYR A 214 -28.47 4.35 1.67
N LYS A 215 -27.89 4.32 0.46
CA LYS A 215 -27.83 3.16 -0.42
C LYS A 215 -26.38 2.94 -0.82
N LYS A 216 -26.05 1.68 -1.09
CA LYS A 216 -24.78 1.35 -1.72
C LYS A 216 -24.87 1.58 -3.22
N PHE A 217 -23.83 2.15 -3.80
CA PHE A 217 -23.65 2.20 -5.25
C PHE A 217 -22.19 1.99 -5.61
N VAL A 218 -21.94 1.56 -6.85
CA VAL A 218 -20.58 1.46 -7.39
C VAL A 218 -20.14 2.86 -7.77
N LEU A 219 -19.17 3.41 -7.05
CA LEU A 219 -18.58 4.69 -7.43
C LEU A 219 -17.93 4.53 -8.81
N GLU A 220 -18.42 5.29 -9.80
CA GLU A 220 -18.00 5.21 -11.20
C GLU A 220 -16.64 5.87 -11.46
N ASP A 221 -15.69 5.65 -10.54
CA ASP A 221 -14.29 6.00 -10.72
C ASP A 221 -13.58 4.89 -11.50
N LYS A 222 -12.79 5.26 -12.50
CA LYS A 222 -11.92 4.33 -13.23
C LYS A 222 -10.97 3.59 -12.28
N TYR A 223 -10.57 4.18 -11.14
CA TYR A 223 -9.71 3.50 -10.17
C TYR A 223 -10.45 2.44 -9.34
N ASN A 224 -11.79 2.43 -9.30
CA ASN A 224 -12.61 1.34 -8.75
C ASN A 224 -12.67 0.16 -9.74
N TRP A 225 -11.53 -0.47 -9.94
CA TRP A 225 -11.33 -1.51 -10.95
C TRP A 225 -12.10 -2.82 -10.63
N THR A 226 -12.48 -3.02 -9.38
CA THR A 226 -13.29 -4.15 -8.86
C THR A 226 -14.79 -3.91 -9.00
N GLY A 227 -15.23 -2.66 -9.14
CA GLY A 227 -16.65 -2.31 -9.08
C GLY A 227 -17.27 -2.61 -7.71
N ASP A 228 -16.49 -2.52 -6.64
CA ASP A 228 -17.00 -2.66 -5.28
C ASP A 228 -17.83 -1.42 -4.91
N ALA A 229 -18.82 -1.60 -4.03
CA ALA A 229 -19.84 -0.59 -3.74
C ALA A 229 -19.57 0.17 -2.42
N TYR A 230 -19.80 1.48 -2.45
CA TYR A 230 -19.62 2.41 -1.34
C TYR A 230 -20.99 2.76 -0.75
N TRP A 231 -21.07 2.97 0.55
CA TRP A 231 -22.25 3.60 1.16
C TRP A 231 -22.28 5.08 0.80
N ASN A 232 -23.41 5.57 0.28
CA ASN A 232 -23.61 6.98 0.01
C ASN A 232 -24.26 7.69 1.20
N VAL A 233 -23.66 8.75 1.72
CA VAL A 233 -24.21 9.57 2.82
C VAL A 233 -24.22 11.05 2.43
N PRO A 234 -25.12 11.87 2.99
CA PRO A 234 -25.06 13.32 2.86
C PRO A 234 -23.74 13.88 3.40
N LEU A 235 -23.23 14.96 2.82
CA LEU A 235 -21.99 15.61 3.27
C LEU A 235 -22.03 16.08 4.75
N ALA A 236 -23.21 16.30 5.29
CA ALA A 236 -23.40 16.80 6.66
C ALA A 236 -23.42 15.69 7.73
N ASP A 237 -23.48 14.42 7.33
CA ASP A 237 -23.48 13.26 8.22
C ASP A 237 -22.04 12.77 8.48
#